data_AF-A8G8Q4-F1
#
_entry.id   AF-A8G8Q4-F1
#
_cell.length_a   1.000
_cell.length_b   1.000
_cell.length_c   1.000
_cell.angle_alpha   90.00
_cell.angle_beta   90.00
_cell.angle_gamma   90.00
#
_symmetry.space_group_name_H-M   'P 1'
#
loop_
_entity.id
_entity.type
_entity.pdbx_description
1 polymer ?
#
loop_
_entity_poly.entity_id
_entity_poly.type
_entity_poly.pdbx_seq_one_letter_code
_entity_poly.pdbx_strand_id
1 'polypeptide(L)'
;MLYLDNGPVAKSRVFQDVMLALGVNWLTHLPAGKDGERVTARSKGKVERPFRTVKEAHETLYHFHKPETEQQANAWLLRYLLHYNEQPHRSQVHFRKEDWLTNLPPEGIRDMCNWEQFCRFAREPERRKVGIDARITVEGTAYEVDPDLAGETVLLLWGLFDSELHVEFEGKRTGPYYPVSGPVPLNRYRAFRKGAISQRAERIRTLAQQLSLPIAALTGENIALISQSETHDIPRQSFPTTAEECYATTIMAKLAIANELATPLAKLTSSDRQFIEQLLGETLIRRIVLNRVLNRPGFPRRFRAS
;
A
#
# COMPACT_ATOMS: atom_id res chain seq x y z
N MET A 1 9.18 -13.82 -8.22
CA MET A 1 10.40 -13.55 -7.42
C MET A 1 10.89 -12.16 -7.76
N LEU A 2 11.10 -11.29 -6.78
CA LEU A 2 11.64 -9.95 -6.96
C LEU A 2 13.16 -9.94 -6.80
N TYR A 3 13.83 -9.12 -7.59
CA TYR A 3 15.27 -8.90 -7.48
C TYR A 3 15.53 -7.43 -7.16
N LEU A 4 16.27 -7.18 -6.08
CA LEU A 4 16.56 -5.83 -5.62
C LEU A 4 18.01 -5.69 -5.16
N ASP A 5 18.44 -4.44 -5.03
CA ASP A 5 19.72 -4.10 -4.44
C ASP A 5 19.72 -4.41 -2.93
N ASN A 6 20.90 -4.57 -2.33
CA ASN A 6 21.02 -4.74 -0.88
C ASN A 6 20.96 -3.38 -0.14
N GLY A 7 19.99 -2.55 -0.53
CA GLY A 7 19.79 -1.20 -0.03
C GLY A 7 18.96 -1.14 1.26
N PRO A 8 18.64 0.07 1.75
CA PRO A 8 17.83 0.25 2.96
C PRO A 8 16.45 -0.42 2.88
N VAL A 9 15.82 -0.44 1.70
CA VAL A 9 14.52 -1.09 1.48
C VAL A 9 14.62 -2.60 1.70
N ALA A 10 15.65 -3.25 1.16
CA ALA A 10 15.87 -4.69 1.34
C ALA A 10 16.08 -5.09 2.80
N LYS A 11 16.66 -4.19 3.60
CA LYS A 11 16.92 -4.38 5.03
C LYS A 11 15.74 -3.95 5.91
N SER A 12 14.75 -3.27 5.35
CA SER A 12 13.57 -2.82 6.09
C SER A 12 12.74 -4.01 6.52
N ARG A 13 12.49 -4.12 7.82
CA ARG A 13 11.66 -5.21 8.36
C ARG A 13 10.21 -5.11 7.86
N VAL A 14 9.68 -3.91 7.72
CA VAL A 14 8.35 -3.69 7.11
C VAL A 14 8.29 -4.28 5.70
N PHE A 15 9.29 -4.01 4.87
CA PHE A 15 9.33 -4.55 3.52
C PHE A 15 9.35 -6.08 3.53
N GLN A 16 10.20 -6.68 4.36
CA GLN A 16 10.32 -8.13 4.48
C GLN A 16 9.00 -8.77 4.96
N ASP A 17 8.37 -8.19 6.00
CA ASP A 17 7.10 -8.68 6.55
C ASP A 17 5.97 -8.59 5.51
N VAL A 18 5.90 -7.49 4.74
CA VAL A 18 4.93 -7.33 3.65
C VAL A 18 5.19 -8.34 2.54
N MET A 19 6.43 -8.53 2.11
CA MET A 19 6.75 -9.49 1.05
C MET A 19 6.43 -10.93 1.47
N LEU A 20 6.74 -11.32 2.71
CA LEU A 20 6.38 -12.62 3.27
C LEU A 20 4.86 -12.81 3.31
N ALA A 21 4.13 -11.80 3.78
CA ALA A 21 2.68 -11.86 3.87
C ALA A 21 1.99 -11.92 2.50
N LEU A 22 2.59 -11.28 1.48
CA LEU A 22 2.14 -11.37 0.09
C LEU A 22 2.58 -12.69 -0.60
N GLY A 23 3.43 -13.48 0.04
CA GLY A 23 4.01 -14.70 -0.53
C GLY A 23 4.96 -14.41 -1.70
N VAL A 24 5.61 -13.25 -1.69
CA VAL A 24 6.54 -12.82 -2.73
C VAL A 24 7.95 -13.11 -2.27
N ASN A 25 8.62 -14.04 -2.94
CA ASN A 25 10.05 -14.28 -2.70
C ASN A 25 10.87 -13.13 -3.28
N TRP A 26 11.87 -12.67 -2.53
CA TRP A 26 12.83 -11.68 -3.00
C TRP A 26 14.26 -12.15 -2.83
N LEU A 27 15.14 -11.67 -3.71
CA LEU A 27 16.57 -11.92 -3.65
C LEU A 27 17.33 -10.59 -3.62
N THR A 28 18.35 -10.54 -2.78
CA THR A 28 19.33 -9.47 -2.77
C THR A 28 20.64 -9.99 -3.32
N HIS A 29 21.42 -9.12 -3.96
CA HIS A 29 22.73 -9.52 -4.47
C HIS A 29 23.72 -9.77 -3.33
N LEU A 30 24.40 -10.92 -3.35
CA LEU A 30 25.52 -11.23 -2.45
C LEU A 30 26.79 -10.48 -2.91
N PRO A 31 27.46 -9.68 -2.06
CA PRO A 31 28.65 -8.94 -2.48
C PRO A 31 29.73 -9.88 -3.05
N ALA A 32 30.53 -9.36 -3.99
CA ALA A 32 31.61 -10.10 -4.63
C ALA A 32 32.53 -10.75 -3.59
N GLY A 33 32.83 -12.05 -3.76
CA GLY A 33 33.82 -12.77 -2.95
C GLY A 33 33.30 -13.55 -1.73
N LYS A 34 31.98 -13.65 -1.49
CA LYS A 34 31.44 -14.46 -0.38
C LYS A 34 31.18 -15.94 -0.69
N ASP A 35 31.08 -16.32 -1.97
CA ASP A 35 30.81 -17.71 -2.41
C ASP A 35 32.05 -18.48 -2.92
N GLY A 36 33.26 -17.92 -2.79
CA GLY A 36 34.54 -18.61 -3.05
C GLY A 36 34.85 -19.01 -4.50
N GLU A 37 33.86 -19.41 -5.32
CA GLU A 37 34.09 -20.05 -6.63
C GLU A 37 33.57 -19.26 -7.84
N ARG A 38 32.70 -18.24 -7.66
CA ARG A 38 32.13 -17.47 -8.79
C ARG A 38 32.25 -15.96 -8.60
N VAL A 39 32.77 -15.27 -9.63
CA VAL A 39 32.75 -13.81 -9.75
C VAL A 39 31.30 -13.36 -9.93
N THR A 40 30.64 -12.90 -8.87
CA THR A 40 29.28 -12.38 -8.93
C THR A 40 29.26 -10.99 -9.58
N ALA A 41 28.42 -10.81 -10.61
CA ALA A 41 28.38 -9.61 -11.44
C ALA A 41 27.73 -8.42 -10.71
N ARG A 42 28.44 -7.29 -10.61
CA ARG A 42 28.04 -6.06 -9.89
C ARG A 42 26.54 -5.68 -10.09
N SER A 43 25.71 -5.93 -9.07
CA SER A 43 24.25 -5.67 -9.01
C SER A 43 23.81 -4.29 -9.54
N LYS A 44 24.62 -3.26 -9.25
CA LYS A 44 24.32 -1.85 -9.53
C LYS A 44 23.96 -1.60 -10.99
N GLY A 45 24.57 -2.33 -11.94
CA GLY A 45 24.35 -2.13 -13.37
C GLY A 45 23.01 -2.65 -13.91
N LYS A 46 22.34 -3.62 -13.27
CA LYS A 46 21.08 -4.20 -13.78
C LYS A 46 19.86 -3.44 -13.30
N VAL A 47 19.82 -3.07 -12.02
CA VAL A 47 18.70 -2.32 -11.43
C VAL A 47 18.77 -0.82 -11.79
N GLU A 48 19.96 -0.25 -11.98
CA GLU A 48 20.06 1.15 -12.44
C GLU A 48 19.71 1.34 -13.91
N ARG A 49 19.77 0.30 -14.73
CA ARG A 49 19.66 0.46 -16.18
C ARG A 49 18.29 1.02 -16.60
N PRO A 50 17.14 0.53 -16.08
CA PRO A 50 15.84 1.15 -16.37
C PRO A 50 15.76 2.61 -15.89
N PHE A 51 16.24 2.90 -14.67
CA PHE A 51 16.24 4.28 -14.14
C PHE A 51 17.10 5.22 -14.98
N ARG A 52 18.25 4.73 -15.45
CA ARG A 52 19.13 5.46 -16.36
C ARG A 52 18.47 5.71 -17.70
N THR A 53 17.79 4.71 -18.28
CA THR A 53 17.04 4.89 -19.53
C THR A 53 15.96 5.96 -19.38
N VAL A 54 15.17 5.95 -18.31
CA VAL A 54 14.16 6.98 -18.05
C VAL A 54 14.82 8.35 -17.87
N LYS A 55 15.91 8.44 -17.10
CA LYS A 55 16.64 9.68 -16.89
C LYS A 55 17.20 10.26 -18.19
N GLU A 56 17.83 9.42 -19.02
CA GLU A 56 18.50 9.85 -20.25
C GLU A 56 17.50 10.17 -21.38
N ALA A 57 16.41 9.42 -21.49
CA ALA A 57 15.46 9.57 -22.60
C ALA A 57 14.24 10.44 -22.27
N HIS A 58 13.78 10.45 -21.01
CA HIS A 58 12.58 11.16 -20.59
C HIS A 58 12.89 12.40 -19.75
N GLU A 59 13.70 12.29 -18.70
CA GLU A 59 13.99 13.46 -17.84
C GLU A 59 14.79 14.54 -18.57
N THR A 60 15.54 14.18 -19.61
CA THR A 60 16.22 15.16 -20.47
C THR A 60 15.26 16.11 -21.17
N LEU A 61 14.01 15.68 -21.43
CA LEU A 61 12.95 16.53 -21.97
C LEU A 61 12.58 17.67 -21.01
N TYR A 62 12.79 17.46 -19.70
CA TYR A 62 12.53 18.48 -18.68
C TYR A 62 13.54 19.62 -18.70
N HIS A 63 14.68 19.47 -19.39
CA HIS A 63 15.57 20.60 -19.64
C HIS A 63 14.92 21.61 -20.60
N PHE A 64 14.04 21.16 -21.48
CA PHE A 64 13.34 22.01 -22.44
C PHE A 64 12.05 22.56 -21.85
N HIS A 65 11.20 21.71 -21.25
CA HIS A 65 10.10 22.19 -20.43
C HIS A 65 9.88 21.31 -19.20
N LYS A 66 9.92 21.96 -18.04
CA LYS A 66 9.65 21.30 -16.76
C LYS A 66 8.14 21.20 -16.56
N PRO A 67 7.64 20.07 -16.04
CA PRO A 67 6.25 19.97 -15.65
C PRO A 67 5.94 20.99 -14.53
N GLU A 68 4.80 21.65 -14.64
CA GLU A 68 4.33 22.64 -13.68
C GLU A 68 3.70 21.98 -12.45
N THR A 69 3.12 20.80 -12.63
CA THR A 69 2.47 20.01 -11.58
C THR A 69 2.95 18.57 -11.57
N GLU A 70 2.82 17.91 -10.42
CA GLU A 70 3.09 16.47 -10.30
C GLU A 70 2.21 15.65 -11.24
N GLN A 71 0.94 16.02 -11.38
CA GLN A 71 0.00 15.35 -12.28
C GLN A 71 0.47 15.41 -13.73
N GLN A 72 0.98 16.56 -14.17
CA GLN A 72 1.54 16.72 -15.51
C GLN A 72 2.80 15.88 -15.70
N ALA A 73 3.70 15.85 -14.71
CA ALA A 73 4.88 15.00 -14.73
C ALA A 73 4.50 13.51 -14.85
N ASN A 74 3.52 13.06 -14.07
CA ASN A 74 3.00 11.70 -14.09
C ASN A 74 2.36 11.36 -15.45
N ALA A 75 1.61 12.29 -16.04
CA ALA A 75 1.01 12.11 -17.36
C ALA A 75 2.08 11.99 -18.46
N TRP A 76 3.12 12.80 -18.40
CA TRP A 76 4.24 12.75 -19.34
C TRP A 76 5.05 11.46 -19.21
N LEU A 77 5.32 11.04 -17.97
CA LEU A 77 6.00 9.77 -17.70
C LEU A 77 5.17 8.58 -18.20
N LEU A 78 3.86 8.57 -17.96
CA LEU A 78 2.97 7.53 -18.44
C LEU A 78 3.02 7.42 -19.97
N ARG A 79 2.92 8.54 -20.69
CA ARG A 79 3.02 8.57 -22.16
C ARG A 79 4.36 8.03 -22.65
N TYR A 80 5.45 8.45 -22.01
CA TYR A 80 6.78 7.93 -22.31
C TYR A 80 6.87 6.42 -22.10
N LEU A 81 6.34 5.90 -20.99
CA LEU A 81 6.35 4.46 -20.68
C LEU A 81 5.53 3.65 -21.69
N LEU A 82 4.35 4.14 -22.10
CA LEU A 82 3.55 3.50 -23.15
C LEU A 82 4.33 3.39 -24.46
N HIS A 83 4.88 4.53 -24.93
CA HIS A 83 5.68 4.54 -26.16
C HIS A 83 6.95 3.67 -26.05
N TYR A 84 7.64 3.73 -24.91
CA TYR A 84 8.83 2.92 -24.66
C TYR A 84 8.53 1.41 -24.70
N ASN A 85 7.35 0.99 -24.24
CA ASN A 85 6.93 -0.42 -24.25
C ASN A 85 6.42 -0.88 -25.63
N GLU A 86 5.97 0.05 -26.49
CA GLU A 86 5.59 -0.21 -27.88
C GLU A 86 6.80 -0.28 -28.83
N GLN A 87 8.00 0.06 -28.38
CA GLN A 87 9.20 -0.06 -29.20
C GLN A 87 9.63 -1.54 -29.39
N PRO A 88 10.40 -1.84 -30.46
CA PRO A 88 10.91 -3.18 -30.73
C PRO A 88 11.69 -3.76 -29.54
N HIS A 89 11.48 -5.05 -29.28
CA HIS A 89 12.29 -5.78 -28.33
C HIS A 89 13.76 -5.81 -28.81
N ARG A 90 14.71 -5.73 -27.86
CA ARG A 90 16.14 -5.56 -28.20
C ARG A 90 16.72 -6.74 -28.98
N SER A 91 16.13 -7.93 -28.80
CA SER A 91 16.66 -9.19 -29.34
C SER A 91 15.60 -10.05 -30.03
N GLN A 92 14.33 -9.66 -30.00
CA GLN A 92 13.21 -10.49 -30.48
C GLN A 92 12.45 -9.73 -31.56
N VAL A 93 11.74 -10.45 -32.43
CA VAL A 93 11.07 -9.92 -33.63
C VAL A 93 9.62 -9.48 -33.31
N HIS A 94 9.45 -8.75 -32.20
CA HIS A 94 8.16 -8.25 -31.72
C HIS A 94 8.37 -7.09 -30.73
N PHE A 95 7.31 -6.38 -30.34
CA PHE A 95 7.40 -5.26 -29.40
C PHE A 95 7.63 -5.74 -27.96
N ARG A 96 8.18 -4.87 -27.08
CA ARG A 96 8.43 -5.23 -25.66
C ARG A 96 7.15 -5.62 -24.93
N LYS A 97 6.04 -4.92 -25.21
CA LYS A 97 4.71 -5.24 -24.67
C LYS A 97 4.25 -6.63 -25.09
N GLU A 98 4.44 -7.01 -26.35
CA GLU A 98 4.05 -8.32 -26.88
C GLU A 98 4.87 -9.46 -26.27
N ASP A 99 6.18 -9.25 -26.09
CA ASP A 99 7.05 -10.17 -25.37
C ASP A 99 6.52 -10.43 -23.95
N TRP A 100 6.13 -9.37 -23.24
CA TRP A 100 5.59 -9.50 -21.88
C TRP A 100 4.25 -10.26 -21.85
N LEU A 101 3.33 -9.95 -22.77
CA LEU A 101 2.02 -10.62 -22.86
C LEU A 101 2.14 -12.10 -23.23
N THR A 102 3.09 -12.45 -24.09
CA THR A 102 3.32 -13.84 -24.54
C THR A 102 3.93 -14.71 -23.45
N ASN A 103 4.68 -14.10 -22.51
CA ASN A 103 5.38 -14.79 -21.43
C ASN A 103 4.65 -14.69 -20.08
N LEU A 104 3.34 -14.47 -20.09
CA LEU A 104 2.53 -14.51 -18.87
C LEU A 104 2.45 -15.96 -18.33
N PRO A 105 2.40 -16.13 -16.99
CA PRO A 105 2.18 -17.44 -16.40
C PRO A 105 0.83 -18.02 -16.89
N PRO A 106 0.76 -19.32 -17.21
CA PRO A 106 -0.48 -19.93 -17.72
C PRO A 106 -1.61 -19.85 -16.70
N GLU A 107 -1.27 -19.85 -15.41
CA GLU A 107 -2.21 -19.69 -14.31
C GLU A 107 -2.64 -18.22 -14.06
N GLY A 108 -2.07 -17.25 -14.77
CA GLY A 108 -2.43 -15.84 -14.68
C GLY A 108 -1.69 -15.03 -13.61
N ILE A 109 -1.96 -13.73 -13.58
CA ILE A 109 -1.39 -12.81 -12.59
C ILE A 109 -2.21 -12.86 -11.31
N ARG A 110 -1.55 -12.91 -10.15
CA ARG A 110 -2.23 -12.83 -8.86
C ARG A 110 -2.71 -11.40 -8.58
N ASP A 111 -3.97 -11.26 -8.22
CA ASP A 111 -4.57 -10.02 -7.71
C ASP A 111 -3.90 -9.60 -6.41
N MET A 112 -3.91 -8.29 -6.17
CA MET A 112 -3.46 -7.73 -4.90
C MET A 112 -4.46 -8.08 -3.79
N CYS A 113 -3.97 -8.23 -2.54
CA CYS A 113 -4.85 -8.29 -1.38
C CYS A 113 -5.66 -6.99 -1.25
N ASN A 114 -6.75 -7.04 -0.48
CA ASN A 114 -7.53 -5.83 -0.22
C ASN A 114 -6.72 -4.81 0.59
N TRP A 115 -7.15 -3.54 0.56
CA TRP A 115 -6.43 -2.44 1.20
C TRP A 115 -6.25 -2.63 2.71
N GLU A 116 -7.28 -3.13 3.40
CA GLU A 116 -7.25 -3.38 4.84
C GLU A 116 -6.19 -4.43 5.20
N GLN A 117 -6.13 -5.52 4.44
CA GLN A 117 -5.16 -6.59 4.61
C GLN A 117 -3.73 -6.11 4.30
N PHE A 118 -3.56 -5.24 3.31
CA PHE A 118 -2.27 -4.61 3.03
C PHE A 118 -1.81 -3.71 4.20
N CYS A 119 -2.71 -2.91 4.77
CA CYS A 119 -2.41 -2.08 5.95
C CYS A 119 -1.97 -2.93 7.14
N ARG A 120 -2.60 -4.08 7.36
CA ARG A 120 -2.21 -5.04 8.40
C ARG A 120 -0.78 -5.58 8.23
N PHE A 121 -0.29 -5.71 7.00
CA PHE A 121 1.07 -6.17 6.72
C PHE A 121 2.09 -5.05 6.89
N ALA A 122 1.74 -3.84 6.46
CA ALA A 122 2.62 -2.67 6.47
C ALA A 122 2.65 -1.98 7.84
N ARG A 123 3.16 -2.69 8.86
CA ARG A 123 3.33 -2.13 10.21
C ARG A 123 4.79 -1.95 10.60
N GLU A 124 5.12 -0.78 11.13
CA GLU A 124 6.47 -0.42 11.59
C GLU A 124 6.77 -1.01 12.97
N PRO A 125 7.81 -1.85 13.10
CA PRO A 125 8.15 -2.49 14.37
C PRO A 125 9.00 -1.56 15.26
N GLU A 126 8.53 -1.30 16.49
CA GLU A 126 9.28 -0.58 17.54
C GLU A 126 9.37 -1.43 18.81
N ARG A 127 10.57 -1.66 19.35
CA ARG A 127 10.74 -2.38 20.62
C ARG A 127 10.55 -1.45 21.81
N ARG A 128 9.67 -1.82 22.74
CA ARG A 128 9.43 -1.06 23.98
C ARG A 128 9.20 -1.99 25.16
N LYS A 129 9.56 -1.52 26.35
CA LYS A 129 9.20 -2.17 27.62
C LYS A 129 7.85 -1.66 28.09
N VAL A 130 6.96 -2.57 28.48
CA VAL A 130 5.66 -2.23 29.06
C VAL A 130 5.84 -1.83 30.52
N GLY A 131 5.13 -0.78 30.95
CA GLY A 131 5.06 -0.40 32.35
C GLY A 131 4.47 -1.50 33.22
N ILE A 132 4.72 -1.45 34.53
CA ILE A 132 4.14 -2.39 35.49
C ILE A 132 2.62 -2.23 35.62
N ASP A 133 2.10 -1.09 35.15
CA ASP A 133 0.69 -0.73 35.04
C ASP A 133 0.06 -1.17 33.70
N ALA A 134 0.73 -2.06 32.94
CA ALA A 134 0.30 -2.54 31.63
C ALA A 134 0.10 -1.41 30.59
N ARG A 135 0.84 -0.30 30.73
CA ARG A 135 0.75 0.85 29.83
C ARG A 135 2.05 1.11 29.10
N ILE A 136 1.90 1.66 27.89
CA ILE A 136 3.01 2.04 27.02
C ILE A 136 2.78 3.48 26.57
N THR A 137 3.76 4.35 26.82
CA THR A 137 3.71 5.74 26.35
C THR A 137 4.56 5.90 25.11
N VAL A 138 3.94 6.33 24.01
CA VAL A 138 4.61 6.63 22.75
C VAL A 138 4.26 8.05 22.33
N GLU A 139 5.31 8.88 22.16
CA GLU A 139 5.20 10.31 21.83
C GLU A 139 4.18 11.11 22.68
N GLY A 140 4.03 10.76 23.96
CA GLY A 140 3.12 11.43 24.90
C GLY A 140 1.68 10.91 24.90
N THR A 141 1.38 9.91 24.08
CA THR A 141 0.09 9.19 24.10
C THR A 141 0.26 7.86 24.82
N ALA A 142 -0.62 7.57 25.78
CA ALA A 142 -0.60 6.34 26.56
C ALA A 142 -1.56 5.31 25.98
N TYR A 143 -1.06 4.10 25.76
CA TYR A 143 -1.81 2.93 25.31
C TYR A 143 -1.84 1.90 26.43
N GLU A 144 -2.99 1.31 26.69
CA GLU A 144 -3.14 0.22 27.64
C GLU A 144 -3.15 -1.08 26.86
N VAL A 145 -2.23 -1.98 27.23
CA VAL A 145 -2.05 -3.29 26.59
C VAL A 145 -2.57 -4.39 27.51
N ASP A 146 -2.43 -5.65 27.06
CA ASP A 146 -2.84 -6.79 27.88
C ASP A 146 -2.07 -6.81 29.21
N PRO A 147 -2.75 -6.96 30.38
CA PRO A 147 -2.11 -7.05 31.68
C PRO A 147 -0.97 -8.08 31.77
N ASP A 148 -1.09 -9.18 31.02
CA ASP A 148 -0.07 -10.24 30.98
C ASP A 148 1.27 -9.77 30.37
N LEU A 149 1.27 -8.63 29.68
CA LEU A 149 2.46 -8.02 29.09
C LEU A 149 3.14 -7.03 30.04
N ALA A 150 2.62 -6.81 31.26
CA ALA A 150 3.19 -5.85 32.20
C ALA A 150 4.63 -6.20 32.59
N GLY A 151 5.55 -5.25 32.45
CA GLY A 151 6.97 -5.44 32.72
C GLY A 151 7.77 -6.14 31.60
N GLU A 152 7.10 -6.67 30.58
CA GLU A 152 7.74 -7.37 29.47
C GLU A 152 8.27 -6.43 28.38
N THR A 153 9.20 -6.94 27.57
CA THR A 153 9.68 -6.22 26.37
C THR A 153 8.96 -6.75 25.13
N VAL A 154 8.15 -5.88 24.51
CA VAL A 154 7.28 -6.23 23.40
C VAL A 154 7.67 -5.50 22.12
N LEU A 155 7.20 -6.01 20.98
CA LEU A 155 7.29 -5.36 19.67
C LEU A 155 5.97 -4.65 19.37
N LEU A 156 6.00 -3.33 19.34
CA LEU A 156 4.90 -2.50 18.85
C LEU A 156 4.88 -2.53 17.33
N LEU A 157 3.71 -2.72 16.74
CA LEU A 157 3.47 -2.75 15.31
C LEU A 157 2.54 -1.59 14.98
N TRP A 158 3.12 -0.46 14.56
CA TRP A 158 2.38 0.74 14.18
C TRP A 158 1.90 0.66 12.74
N GLY A 159 0.63 0.91 12.47
CA GLY A 159 0.17 1.07 11.09
C GLY A 159 0.91 2.19 10.36
N LEU A 160 1.43 1.90 9.16
CA LEU A 160 1.93 2.97 8.26
C LEU A 160 0.78 3.75 7.60
N PHE A 161 -0.37 3.10 7.45
CA PHE A 161 -1.54 3.64 6.73
C PHE A 161 -2.78 3.76 7.62
N ASP A 162 -2.68 3.38 8.90
CA ASP A 162 -3.76 3.45 9.89
C ASP A 162 -3.23 3.93 11.24
N SER A 163 -4.13 4.16 12.19
CA SER A 163 -3.80 4.59 13.56
C SER A 163 -3.86 3.44 14.58
N GLU A 164 -3.89 2.20 14.11
CA GLU A 164 -3.99 1.03 14.98
C GLU A 164 -2.62 0.62 15.49
N LEU A 165 -2.57 0.28 16.78
CA LEU A 165 -1.39 -0.30 17.42
C LEU A 165 -1.63 -1.79 17.65
N HIS A 166 -0.76 -2.64 17.12
CA HIS A 166 -0.68 -4.04 17.53
C HIS A 166 0.57 -4.28 18.37
N VAL A 167 0.53 -5.32 19.20
CA VAL A 167 1.68 -5.74 20.00
C VAL A 167 2.01 -7.18 19.62
N GLU A 168 3.29 -7.47 19.45
CA GLU A 168 3.81 -8.81 19.25
C GLU A 168 4.72 -9.18 20.43
N PHE A 169 4.40 -10.31 21.08
CA PHE A 169 5.17 -10.89 22.17
C PHE A 169 5.29 -12.40 21.93
N GLU A 170 6.50 -12.93 21.98
CA GLU A 170 6.80 -14.36 21.72
C GLU A 170 6.20 -14.91 20.41
N GLY A 171 6.10 -14.08 19.37
CA GLY A 171 5.53 -14.45 18.06
C GLY A 171 3.99 -14.46 18.01
N LYS A 172 3.31 -14.15 19.12
CA LYS A 172 1.86 -13.96 19.16
C LYS A 172 1.54 -12.47 19.02
N ARG A 173 0.63 -12.14 18.09
CA ARG A 173 0.14 -10.77 17.86
C ARG A 173 -1.18 -10.54 18.57
N THR A 174 -1.27 -9.45 19.33
CA THR A 174 -2.45 -8.99 20.06
C THR A 174 -2.81 -7.55 19.66
N GLY A 175 -4.03 -7.11 19.98
CA GLY A 175 -4.58 -5.80 19.59
C GLY A 175 -5.79 -5.90 18.64
N PRO A 176 -6.26 -4.77 18.06
CA PRO A 176 -5.67 -3.44 18.14
C PRO A 176 -5.86 -2.78 19.51
N TYR A 177 -4.86 -2.03 19.95
CA TYR A 177 -4.87 -1.24 21.18
C TYR A 177 -5.13 0.24 20.87
N TYR A 178 -5.94 0.87 21.71
CA TYR A 178 -6.38 2.26 21.54
C TYR A 178 -5.79 3.15 22.64
N PRO A 179 -5.59 4.45 22.35
CA PRO A 179 -5.06 5.37 23.34
C PRO A 179 -6.06 5.57 24.49
N VAL A 180 -5.56 5.51 25.72
CA VAL A 180 -6.35 5.74 26.95
C VAL A 180 -6.27 7.21 27.39
N SER A 181 -5.19 7.90 27.03
CA SER A 181 -5.00 9.32 27.31
C SER A 181 -3.98 9.95 26.34
N GLY A 182 -4.21 11.22 25.99
CA GLY A 182 -3.40 12.00 25.04
C GLY A 182 -4.21 12.51 23.84
N PRO A 183 -3.68 13.48 23.07
CA PRO A 183 -4.34 13.92 21.84
C PRO A 183 -4.52 12.73 20.89
N VAL A 184 -5.74 12.55 20.36
CA VAL A 184 -6.01 11.57 19.31
C VAL A 184 -5.08 11.87 18.13
N PRO A 185 -4.28 10.90 17.65
CA PRO A 185 -3.35 11.15 16.57
C PRO A 185 -4.13 11.45 15.29
N LEU A 186 -4.29 12.74 14.98
CA LEU A 186 -4.81 13.22 13.71
C LEU A 186 -3.69 13.15 12.67
N ASN A 187 -3.93 12.40 11.58
CA ASN A 187 -3.18 12.39 10.31
C ASN A 187 -1.74 12.92 10.39
N ARG A 188 -0.79 12.04 10.66
CA ARG A 188 0.64 12.36 10.54
C ARG A 188 0.99 12.56 9.06
N TYR A 189 1.11 13.81 8.65
CA TYR A 189 2.03 14.22 7.58
C TYR A 189 3.02 15.25 8.13
N ARG A 190 4.32 14.93 8.08
CA ARG A 190 5.37 15.93 8.25
C ARG A 190 5.57 16.64 6.91
N ALA A 191 5.00 17.83 6.77
CA ALA A 191 5.42 18.77 5.73
C ALA A 191 6.58 19.63 6.29
N PHE A 192 7.75 19.58 5.64
CA PHE A 192 8.87 20.45 5.98
C PHE A 192 8.52 21.91 5.65
N ARG A 193 8.85 22.85 6.54
CA ARG A 193 8.74 24.29 6.24
C ARG A 193 9.65 24.64 5.05
N LYS A 194 9.07 25.29 4.03
CA LYS A 194 9.81 25.76 2.84
C LYS A 194 10.91 26.74 3.26
N GLY A 195 12.17 26.39 2.96
CA GLY A 195 13.34 27.26 3.19
C GLY A 195 13.58 28.27 2.06
N ALA A 196 14.47 29.24 2.30
CA ALA A 196 14.81 30.35 1.38
C ALA A 196 15.25 29.90 -0.03
N ILE A 197 15.78 28.67 -0.16
CA ILE A 197 16.20 28.07 -1.43
C ILE A 197 14.98 27.80 -2.34
N SER A 198 13.83 27.42 -1.78
CA SER A 198 12.58 27.20 -2.52
C SER A 198 11.99 28.49 -3.09
N GLN A 199 12.15 29.63 -2.39
CA GLN A 199 11.67 30.94 -2.86
C GLN A 199 12.55 31.53 -3.96
N ARG A 200 13.88 31.29 -3.91
CA ARG A 200 14.82 31.66 -4.97
C ARG A 200 14.56 30.84 -6.25
N ALA A 201 14.23 29.56 -6.12
CA ALA A 201 13.83 28.72 -7.25
C ALA A 201 12.54 29.22 -7.92
N GLU A 202 11.59 29.74 -7.15
CA GLU A 202 10.32 30.27 -7.66
C GLU A 202 10.48 31.57 -8.46
N ARG A 203 11.39 32.47 -8.03
CA ARG A 203 11.75 33.68 -8.79
C ARG A 203 12.45 33.39 -10.10
N ILE A 204 13.31 32.38 -10.13
CA ILE A 204 14.00 31.95 -11.36
C ILE A 204 12.99 31.34 -12.35
N ARG A 205 11.97 30.62 -11.85
CA ARG A 205 10.87 30.08 -12.68
C ARG A 205 10.01 31.16 -13.33
N THR A 206 9.67 32.22 -12.61
CA THR A 206 8.85 33.34 -13.13
C THR A 206 9.57 34.12 -14.24
N LEU A 207 10.90 34.27 -14.13
CA LEU A 207 11.71 34.91 -15.18
C LEU A 207 11.86 34.02 -16.43
N ALA A 208 11.93 32.69 -16.26
CA ALA A 208 12.03 31.76 -17.38
C ALA A 208 10.73 31.64 -18.19
N GLN A 209 9.57 31.84 -17.56
CA GLN A 209 8.26 31.88 -18.23
C GLN A 209 8.11 33.03 -19.23
N GLN A 210 8.92 34.08 -19.11
CA GLN A 210 8.88 35.25 -20.00
C GLN A 210 9.62 35.03 -21.33
N LEU A 211 10.27 33.87 -21.53
CA LEU A 211 11.19 33.64 -22.66
C LEU A 211 10.85 32.41 -23.53
N SER A 212 9.64 31.86 -23.45
CA SER A 212 9.35 30.51 -23.96
C SER A 212 9.18 30.37 -25.48
N LEU A 213 9.79 29.32 -26.04
CA LEU A 213 9.39 28.62 -27.28
C LEU A 213 8.21 27.64 -27.01
N PRO A 214 7.51 27.14 -28.05
CA PRO A 214 6.18 26.52 -27.91
C PRO A 214 6.16 25.09 -27.33
N ILE A 215 5.19 24.84 -26.46
CA ILE A 215 4.92 23.61 -25.65
C ILE A 215 4.48 22.39 -26.50
N ALA A 216 4.12 22.59 -27.78
CA ALA A 216 3.53 21.58 -28.66
C ALA A 216 4.40 20.31 -28.84
N ALA A 217 5.72 20.43 -28.75
CA ALA A 217 6.65 19.30 -28.90
C ALA A 217 6.60 18.29 -27.73
N LEU A 218 6.06 18.67 -26.57
CA LEU A 218 5.95 17.80 -25.39
C LEU A 218 4.53 17.34 -25.12
N THR A 219 3.54 18.13 -25.53
CA THR A 219 2.13 17.78 -25.36
C THR A 219 1.65 16.81 -26.43
N GLY A 220 2.31 16.74 -27.59
CA GLY A 220 1.88 15.93 -28.73
C GLY A 220 0.45 16.32 -29.07
N GLU A 221 0.27 17.42 -29.80
CA GLU A 221 -1.06 17.94 -30.17
C GLU A 221 -1.82 16.95 -31.05
N ASN A 222 -2.46 15.99 -30.39
CA ASN A 222 -3.71 15.35 -30.72
C ASN A 222 -4.31 14.92 -29.39
N ILE A 223 -5.19 15.78 -28.86
CA ILE A 223 -6.02 15.48 -27.70
C ILE A 223 -7.07 14.46 -28.16
N ALA A 224 -6.64 13.23 -28.39
CA ALA A 224 -7.43 12.12 -27.93
C ALA A 224 -7.02 11.95 -26.48
N LEU A 225 -7.96 12.11 -25.55
CA LEU A 225 -7.94 11.30 -24.33
C LEU A 225 -7.48 9.92 -24.81
N ILE A 226 -6.40 9.37 -24.24
CA ILE A 226 -5.97 8.01 -24.52
C ILE A 226 -7.15 7.15 -24.08
N SER A 227 -8.06 6.93 -25.03
CA SER A 227 -9.30 6.23 -24.86
C SER A 227 -8.86 4.80 -24.70
N GLN A 228 -8.90 4.34 -23.44
CA GLN A 228 -8.82 2.96 -23.04
C GLN A 228 -7.61 2.25 -23.65
N SER A 229 -6.52 2.20 -22.87
CA SER A 229 -5.53 1.14 -23.01
C SER A 229 -6.28 -0.16 -23.28
N GLU A 230 -6.01 -0.81 -24.42
CA GLU A 230 -6.58 -2.10 -24.76
C GLU A 230 -6.58 -2.97 -23.50
N THR A 231 -7.77 -3.34 -23.03
CA THR A 231 -7.88 -4.25 -21.90
C THR A 231 -7.48 -5.62 -22.40
N HIS A 232 -6.18 -5.93 -22.29
CA HIS A 232 -5.68 -7.28 -22.47
C HIS A 232 -6.36 -8.13 -21.38
N ASP A 233 -7.14 -9.13 -21.81
CA ASP A 233 -7.83 -10.05 -20.91
C ASP A 233 -6.81 -11.01 -20.31
N ILE A 234 -6.08 -10.51 -19.31
CA ILE A 234 -5.03 -11.25 -18.62
C ILE A 234 -5.72 -12.13 -17.58
N PRO A 235 -5.52 -13.46 -17.61
CA PRO A 235 -6.03 -14.36 -16.58
C PRO A 235 -5.57 -13.91 -15.20
N ARG A 236 -6.48 -13.94 -14.21
CA ARG A 236 -6.19 -13.48 -12.85
C ARG A 236 -6.51 -14.53 -11.80
N GLN A 237 -5.70 -14.56 -10.75
CA GLN A 237 -5.95 -15.35 -9.56
C GLN A 237 -6.27 -14.45 -8.39
N SER A 238 -7.33 -14.74 -7.65
CA SER A 238 -7.60 -14.02 -6.42
C SER A 238 -6.47 -14.22 -5.40
N PHE A 239 -6.21 -13.18 -4.60
CA PHE A 239 -5.27 -13.28 -3.49
C PHE A 239 -5.76 -14.34 -2.48
N PRO A 240 -4.87 -15.24 -1.99
CA PRO A 240 -5.27 -16.26 -1.03
C PRO A 240 -5.72 -15.59 0.27
N THR A 241 -7.01 -15.70 0.59
CA THR A 241 -7.56 -15.19 1.86
C THR A 241 -6.93 -16.00 2.99
N THR A 242 -6.06 -15.39 3.79
CA THR A 242 -5.60 -15.99 5.05
C THR A 242 -6.79 -16.09 6.01
N ALA A 243 -6.77 -17.09 6.90
CA ALA A 243 -7.82 -17.49 7.86
C ALA A 243 -8.94 -16.46 8.07
N GLU A 244 -10.18 -16.88 7.78
CA GLU A 244 -11.40 -16.08 7.84
C GLU A 244 -11.37 -15.07 8.98
N GLU A 245 -11.36 -13.77 8.65
CA GLU A 245 -11.29 -12.74 9.67
C GLU A 245 -12.51 -12.84 10.58
N CYS A 246 -12.30 -13.16 11.86
CA CYS A 246 -13.34 -13.18 12.86
C CYS A 246 -13.38 -11.84 13.62
N TYR A 247 -14.57 -11.44 14.04
CA TYR A 247 -14.71 -10.44 15.09
C TYR A 247 -14.11 -10.99 16.38
N ALA A 248 -13.30 -10.18 17.08
CA ALA A 248 -12.67 -10.59 18.33
C ALA A 248 -13.70 -10.87 19.44
N THR A 249 -14.82 -10.16 19.40
CA THR A 249 -15.94 -10.34 20.34
C THR A 249 -17.29 -10.11 19.64
N THR A 250 -18.36 -10.62 20.26
CA THR A 250 -19.74 -10.37 19.82
C THR A 250 -20.10 -8.87 19.88
N ILE A 251 -19.52 -8.13 20.82
CA ILE A 251 -19.72 -6.67 20.94
C ILE A 251 -19.13 -5.94 19.74
N MET A 252 -17.91 -6.29 19.32
CA MET A 252 -17.30 -5.71 18.11
C MET A 252 -18.11 -6.03 16.86
N ALA A 253 -18.65 -7.26 16.78
CA ALA A 253 -19.52 -7.64 15.66
C ALA A 253 -20.81 -6.81 15.62
N LYS A 254 -21.45 -6.57 16.78
CA LYS A 254 -22.64 -5.71 16.91
C LYS A 254 -22.35 -4.27 16.50
N LEU A 255 -21.22 -3.71 16.93
CA LEU A 255 -20.80 -2.37 16.53
C LEU A 255 -20.55 -2.26 15.02
N ALA A 256 -19.88 -3.25 14.43
CA ALA A 256 -19.65 -3.30 13.00
C ALA A 256 -20.96 -3.37 12.21
N ILE A 257 -21.91 -4.20 12.64
CA ILE A 257 -23.25 -4.28 12.02
C ILE A 257 -23.98 -2.93 12.12
N ALA A 258 -23.95 -2.28 13.28
CA ALA A 258 -24.61 -0.98 13.47
C ALA A 258 -24.04 0.10 12.54
N ASN A 259 -22.70 0.12 12.38
CA ASN A 259 -22.01 1.04 11.49
C ASN A 259 -22.35 0.78 10.02
N GLU A 260 -22.38 -0.49 9.61
CA GLU A 260 -22.70 -0.87 8.22
C GLU A 260 -24.15 -0.52 7.85
N LEU A 261 -25.09 -0.77 8.78
CA LEU A 261 -26.50 -0.41 8.63
C LEU A 261 -26.78 1.08 8.83
N ALA A 262 -25.78 1.87 9.25
CA ALA A 262 -25.91 3.26 9.67
C ALA A 262 -27.07 3.50 10.68
N THR A 263 -27.42 2.47 11.45
CA THR A 263 -28.59 2.46 12.33
C THR A 263 -28.21 1.79 13.65
N PRO A 264 -28.43 2.45 14.82
CA PRO A 264 -28.22 1.81 16.11
C PRO A 264 -29.07 0.54 16.23
N LEU A 265 -28.47 -0.58 16.68
CA LEU A 265 -29.19 -1.86 16.77
C LEU A 265 -30.46 -1.79 17.64
N ALA A 266 -30.49 -0.87 18.62
CA ALA A 266 -31.66 -0.64 19.46
C ALA A 266 -32.90 -0.15 18.69
N LYS A 267 -32.71 0.50 17.53
CA LYS A 267 -33.80 0.97 16.66
C LYS A 267 -34.35 -0.11 15.73
N LEU A 268 -33.71 -1.27 15.67
CA LEU A 268 -34.17 -2.40 14.86
C LEU A 268 -35.39 -3.06 15.51
N THR A 269 -36.18 -3.77 14.71
CA THR A 269 -37.29 -4.57 15.21
C THR A 269 -36.80 -5.68 16.14
N SER A 270 -37.66 -6.17 17.03
CA SER A 270 -37.30 -7.27 17.93
C SER A 270 -36.90 -8.54 17.16
N SER A 271 -37.52 -8.79 15.99
CA SER A 271 -37.19 -9.91 15.11
C SER A 271 -35.77 -9.78 14.52
N ASP A 272 -35.39 -8.57 14.09
CA ASP A 272 -34.05 -8.34 13.51
C ASP A 272 -32.94 -8.37 14.56
N ARG A 273 -33.24 -7.92 15.78
CA ARG A 273 -32.30 -8.06 16.91
C ARG A 273 -32.07 -9.52 17.27
N GLN A 274 -33.13 -10.33 17.34
CA GLN A 274 -32.99 -11.77 17.59
C GLN A 274 -32.21 -12.48 16.49
N PHE A 275 -32.44 -12.11 15.23
CA PHE A 275 -31.65 -12.64 14.11
C PHE A 275 -30.15 -12.32 14.25
N ILE A 276 -29.80 -11.08 14.60
CA ILE A 276 -28.40 -10.70 14.81
C ILE A 276 -27.79 -11.47 15.98
N GLU A 277 -28.48 -11.61 17.10
CA GLU A 277 -28.00 -12.40 18.24
C GLU A 277 -27.76 -13.87 17.85
N GLN A 278 -28.70 -14.49 17.13
CA GLN A 278 -28.56 -15.87 16.66
C GLN A 278 -27.38 -16.01 15.69
N LEU A 279 -27.26 -15.09 14.72
CA LEU A 279 -26.17 -15.10 13.74
C LEU A 279 -24.78 -14.98 14.41
N LEU A 280 -24.65 -14.14 15.43
CA LEU A 280 -23.40 -13.96 16.17
C LEU A 280 -23.09 -15.12 17.12
N GLY A 281 -24.11 -15.89 17.52
CA GLY A 281 -23.95 -17.18 18.20
C GLY A 281 -23.47 -18.29 17.26
N GLU A 282 -23.84 -18.23 15.98
CA GLU A 282 -23.42 -19.21 14.96
C GLU A 282 -22.02 -18.95 14.42
N THR A 283 -21.67 -17.68 14.15
CA THR A 283 -20.40 -17.34 13.51
C THR A 283 -19.95 -15.92 13.85
N LEU A 284 -18.65 -15.76 14.05
CA LEU A 284 -17.99 -14.45 14.16
C LEU A 284 -17.21 -14.08 12.91
N ILE A 285 -17.30 -14.86 11.84
CA ILE A 285 -16.59 -14.60 10.58
C ILE A 285 -17.17 -13.34 9.94
N ARG A 286 -16.37 -12.28 9.85
CA ARG A 286 -16.76 -10.93 9.40
C ARG A 286 -17.53 -10.96 8.09
N ARG A 287 -16.98 -11.66 7.09
CA ARG A 287 -17.57 -11.77 5.76
C ARG A 287 -18.94 -12.44 5.78
N ILE A 288 -19.10 -13.51 6.57
CA ILE A 288 -20.37 -14.26 6.65
C ILE A 288 -21.41 -13.43 7.40
N VAL A 289 -21.02 -12.83 8.53
CA VAL A 289 -21.91 -11.99 9.34
C VAL A 289 -22.44 -10.81 8.52
N LEU A 290 -21.55 -10.04 7.87
CA LEU A 290 -21.97 -8.86 7.09
C LEU A 290 -22.82 -9.25 5.88
N ASN A 291 -22.44 -10.29 5.12
CA ASN A 291 -23.23 -10.73 3.97
C ASN A 291 -24.63 -11.21 4.39
N ARG A 292 -24.76 -11.98 5.47
CA ARG A 292 -26.06 -12.47 5.93
C ARG A 292 -26.95 -11.35 6.45
N VAL A 293 -26.38 -10.36 7.13
CA VAL A 293 -27.12 -9.16 7.55
C VAL A 293 -27.58 -8.35 6.33
N LEU A 294 -26.69 -8.05 5.38
CA LEU A 294 -27.03 -7.24 4.19
C LEU A 294 -28.03 -7.93 3.24
N ASN A 295 -28.02 -9.26 3.20
CA ASN A 295 -28.95 -10.05 2.37
C ASN A 295 -30.33 -10.26 3.02
N ARG A 296 -30.50 -9.94 4.31
CA ARG A 296 -31.80 -10.06 4.96
C ARG A 296 -32.75 -8.95 4.49
N PRO A 297 -33.96 -9.29 4.01
CA PRO A 297 -34.95 -8.30 3.62
C PRO A 297 -35.42 -7.51 4.86
N GLY A 298 -35.43 -6.18 4.76
CA GLY A 298 -35.84 -5.27 5.84
C GLY A 298 -34.74 -4.36 6.38
N PHE A 299 -33.47 -4.63 6.09
CA PHE A 299 -32.37 -3.73 6.44
C PHE A 299 -32.14 -2.64 5.38
N PRO A 300 -31.82 -1.40 5.79
CA PRO A 300 -31.49 -0.32 4.87
C PRO A 300 -30.22 -0.68 4.09
N ARG A 301 -30.34 -0.84 2.78
CA ARG A 301 -29.18 -1.03 1.90
C ARG A 301 -28.53 0.33 1.68
N ARG A 302 -27.23 0.44 2.00
CA ARG A 302 -26.42 1.52 1.42
C ARG A 302 -26.43 1.33 -0.09
N PHE A 303 -27.11 2.22 -0.82
CA PHE A 303 -26.78 2.43 -2.22
C PHE A 303 -25.32 2.88 -2.25
N ARG A 304 -24.42 2.01 -2.71
CA ARG A 304 -23.09 2.45 -3.13
C ARG A 304 -23.32 3.38 -4.31
N ALA A 305 -23.12 4.68 -4.09
CA ALA A 305 -22.98 5.61 -5.21
C ALA A 305 -21.75 5.15 -6.01
N SER A 306 -21.99 4.94 -7.30
CA SER A 306 -21.02 4.57 -8.33
C SER A 306 -19.85 5.54 -8.41
#